data_AF-A0A8B9NGY8-F1
#
_entry.id   AF-A0A8B9NGY8-F1
#
_cell.length_a   1.000
_cell.length_b   1.000
_cell.length_c   1.000
_cell.angle_alpha   90.00
_cell.angle_beta   90.00
_cell.angle_gamma   90.00
#
_symmetry.space_group_name_H-M   'P 1'
#
loop_
_entity.id
_entity.type
_entity.pdbx_description
1 polymer ?
#
loop_
_entity_poly.entity_id
_entity_poly.type
_entity_poly.pdbx_seq_one_letter_code
_entity_poly.pdbx_strand_id
1 'polypeptide(L)'
;KVRMVEDVFDYSYRDYILSWYGQLSRDEGQLYQLLSEDFWEIAKQLRQRLSHIDVVKVVCNDVVKALLLHFCDLKGANTRQEDPPRPFLLHPCLRSSDEEVRFLQKCSQILVYCLLPSKDVQSVSLRIVLAEILATKGRSKIRDD
;
A
#
# COMPACT_ATOMS: atom_id res chain seq x y z
N LYS A 1 -6.20 12.41 17.04
CA LYS A 1 -5.99 11.93 15.65
C LYS A 1 -4.55 12.18 15.17
N VAL A 2 -3.87 13.26 15.60
CA VAL A 2 -2.43 13.49 15.31
C VAL A 2 -1.49 12.55 16.08
N ARG A 3 -1.74 12.33 17.38
CA ARG A 3 -0.89 11.47 18.23
C ARG A 3 -0.65 10.06 17.69
N MET A 4 -1.64 9.43 17.07
CA MET A 4 -1.48 8.08 16.53
C MET A 4 -0.41 8.00 15.43
N VAL A 5 -0.23 9.07 14.65
CA VAL A 5 0.79 9.12 13.58
C VAL A 5 2.18 9.34 14.19
N GLU A 6 2.27 10.17 15.23
CA GLU A 6 3.50 10.36 16.02
C GLU A 6 3.89 9.05 16.72
N ASP A 7 2.95 8.40 17.43
CA ASP A 7 3.19 7.12 18.12
C ASP A 7 3.67 6.03 17.15
N VAL A 8 3.10 5.96 15.94
CA VAL A 8 3.53 5.02 14.90
C VAL A 8 4.97 5.29 14.47
N PHE A 9 5.36 6.56 14.32
CA PHE A 9 6.74 6.92 14.01
C PHE A 9 7.68 6.56 15.15
N ASP A 10 7.34 6.96 16.38
CA ASP A 10 8.17 6.74 17.57
C ASP A 10 8.42 5.26 17.81
N TYR A 11 7.39 4.43 17.68
CA TYR A 11 7.51 2.98 17.80
C TYR A 11 8.31 2.39 16.64
N SER A 12 8.11 2.86 15.41
CA SER A 12 8.88 2.38 14.26
C SER A 12 10.36 2.73 14.38
N TYR A 13 10.67 3.97 14.79
CA TYR A 13 12.05 4.41 15.01
C TYR A 13 12.70 3.61 16.14
N ARG A 14 12.02 3.48 17.29
CA ARG A 14 12.56 2.74 18.44
C ARG A 14 12.84 1.28 18.08
N ASP A 15 11.89 0.59 17.46
CA ASP A 15 11.94 -0.85 17.29
C ASP A 15 12.84 -1.24 16.10
N TYR A 16 12.83 -0.47 15.00
CA TYR A 16 13.54 -0.83 13.77
C TYR A 16 14.83 -0.05 13.52
N ILE A 17 15.04 1.12 14.14
CA ILE A 17 16.21 1.99 13.87
C ILE A 17 17.08 2.08 15.12
N LEU A 18 16.53 2.55 16.24
CA LEU A 18 17.27 2.78 17.47
C LEU A 18 17.90 1.50 18.02
N SER A 19 17.26 0.35 17.81
CA SER A 19 17.71 -0.97 18.26
C SER A 19 19.12 -1.36 17.79
N TRP A 20 19.54 -0.90 16.61
CA TRP A 20 20.90 -1.11 16.09
C TRP A 20 21.68 0.20 15.94
N TYR A 21 21.01 1.31 15.61
CA TYR A 21 21.66 2.59 15.33
C TYR A 21 22.26 3.23 16.59
N GLY A 22 21.60 3.08 17.74
CA GLY A 22 22.05 3.68 19.00
C GLY A 22 23.42 3.16 19.49
N GLN A 23 23.83 1.97 19.04
CA GLN A 23 25.15 1.41 19.35
C GLN A 23 26.25 1.91 18.39
N LEU A 24 25.86 2.36 17.19
CA LEU A 24 26.76 2.70 16.10
C LEU A 24 27.05 4.20 16.03
N SER A 25 26.12 5.04 16.49
CA SER A 25 26.14 6.48 16.33
C SER A 25 26.18 7.23 17.66
N ARG A 26 26.83 8.40 17.67
CA ARG A 26 26.80 9.41 18.76
C ARG A 26 26.19 10.73 18.28
N ASP A 27 25.22 10.65 17.38
CA ASP A 27 24.58 11.81 16.76
C ASP A 27 23.55 12.51 17.66
N GLU A 28 23.44 12.13 18.94
CA GLU A 28 22.53 12.72 19.94
C GLU A 28 21.08 12.91 19.43
N GLY A 29 20.60 12.01 18.55
CA GLY A 29 19.24 12.06 18.02
C GLY A 29 19.04 12.98 16.81
N GLN A 30 20.09 13.45 16.15
CA GLN A 30 19.98 14.18 14.88
C GLN A 30 19.26 13.36 13.80
N LEU A 31 19.53 12.06 13.69
CA LEU A 31 18.82 11.19 12.75
C LEU A 31 17.33 11.11 13.06
N TYR A 32 16.95 11.10 14.34
CA TYR A 32 15.55 11.11 14.75
C TYR A 32 14.84 12.37 14.24
N GLN A 33 15.45 13.55 14.44
CA GLN A 33 14.89 14.82 13.98
C GLN A 33 14.71 14.84 12.46
N LEU A 34 15.76 14.44 11.73
CA LEU A 34 15.72 14.40 10.26
C LEU A 34 14.61 13.46 9.75
N LEU A 35 14.54 12.24 10.27
CA LEU A 35 13.52 11.27 9.87
C LEU A 35 12.12 11.70 10.29
N SER A 36 11.97 12.37 11.43
CA SER A 36 10.70 12.90 11.91
C SER A 36 10.18 13.99 10.97
N GLU A 37 11.05 14.90 10.52
CA GLU A 37 10.69 15.94 9.55
C GLU A 37 10.23 15.32 8.22
N ASP A 38 11.01 14.36 7.69
CA ASP A 38 10.66 13.66 6.45
C ASP A 38 9.36 12.88 6.57
N PHE A 39 9.18 12.15 7.67
CA PHE A 39 7.95 11.41 7.94
C PHE A 39 6.73 12.33 8.03
N TRP A 40 6.87 13.49 8.68
CA TRP A 40 5.78 14.44 8.81
C TRP A 40 5.39 15.06 7.47
N GLU A 41 6.36 15.36 6.61
CA GLU A 41 6.10 15.86 5.26
C GLU A 41 5.36 14.81 4.41
N ILE A 42 5.76 13.53 4.51
CA ILE A 42 5.04 12.40 3.89
C ILE A 42 3.59 12.32 4.40
N ALA A 43 3.40 12.35 5.73
CA ALA A 43 2.08 12.27 6.34
C ALA A 43 1.16 13.43 5.92
N LYS A 44 1.72 14.64 5.78
CA LYS A 44 1.00 15.83 5.32
C LYS A 44 0.57 15.69 3.86
N GLN A 45 1.46 15.25 2.97
CA GLN A 45 1.15 15.03 1.56
C GLN A 45 0.10 13.94 1.38
N LEU A 46 0.21 12.85 2.15
CA LEU A 46 -0.79 11.80 2.17
C LEU A 46 -2.15 12.32 2.61
N ARG A 47 -2.21 13.09 3.71
CA ARG A 47 -3.45 13.69 4.20
C ARG A 47 -4.09 14.61 3.17
N GLN A 48 -3.30 15.45 2.49
CA GLN A 48 -3.82 16.34 1.45
C GLN A 48 -4.41 15.54 0.28
N ARG A 49 -3.70 14.52 -0.22
CA ARG A 49 -4.21 13.67 -1.30
C ARG A 49 -5.48 12.92 -0.90
N LEU A 50 -5.51 12.35 0.31
CA LEU A 50 -6.68 11.66 0.84
C LEU A 50 -7.87 12.59 1.09
N SER A 51 -7.64 13.88 1.36
CA SER A 51 -8.72 14.86 1.56
C SER A 51 -9.56 15.10 0.29
N HIS A 52 -9.00 14.79 -0.88
CA HIS A 52 -9.72 14.87 -2.16
C HIS A 52 -10.51 13.60 -2.50
N ILE A 53 -10.36 12.54 -1.71
CA ILE A 53 -11.10 11.29 -1.91
C ILE A 53 -12.47 11.42 -1.27
N ASP A 54 -13.52 11.32 -2.09
CA ASP A 54 -14.88 11.17 -1.61
C ASP A 54 -15.07 9.75 -1.05
N VAL A 55 -14.79 9.60 0.24
CA VAL A 55 -14.87 8.31 0.95
C VAL A 55 -16.27 7.71 0.87
N VAL A 56 -17.31 8.55 0.90
CA VAL A 56 -18.70 8.08 0.84
C VAL A 56 -18.98 7.51 -0.55
N LYS A 57 -18.57 8.19 -1.61
CA LYS A 57 -18.68 7.65 -2.96
C LYS A 57 -17.91 6.34 -3.11
N VAL A 58 -16.67 6.27 -2.63
CA VAL A 58 -15.86 5.05 -2.73
C VAL A 58 -16.54 3.88 -1.99
N VAL A 59 -16.91 4.06 -0.72
CA VAL A 59 -17.41 2.97 0.13
C VAL A 59 -18.86 2.61 -0.17
N CYS A 60 -19.73 3.60 -0.31
CA CYS A 60 -21.17 3.37 -0.45
C CYS A 60 -21.59 3.16 -1.91
N ASN A 61 -20.82 3.65 -2.89
CA ASN A 61 -21.18 3.56 -4.29
C ASN A 61 -20.24 2.63 -5.07
N ASP A 62 -18.95 2.95 -5.11
CA ASP A 62 -18.02 2.26 -6.01
C ASP A 62 -17.75 0.82 -5.56
N VAL A 63 -17.54 0.60 -4.25
CA VAL A 63 -17.38 -0.75 -3.68
C VAL A 63 -18.67 -1.56 -3.82
N VAL A 64 -19.83 -0.97 -3.51
CA VAL A 64 -21.12 -1.66 -3.63
C VAL A 64 -21.41 -2.05 -5.08
N LYS A 65 -21.11 -1.15 -6.04
CA LYS A 65 -21.22 -1.45 -7.47
C LYS A 65 -20.25 -2.54 -7.91
N ALA A 66 -19.00 -2.49 -7.47
CA ALA A 66 -18.00 -3.50 -7.80
C ALA A 66 -18.42 -4.88 -7.28
N LEU A 67 -18.93 -4.96 -6.04
CA LEU A 67 -19.47 -6.19 -5.47
C LEU A 67 -20.71 -6.68 -6.22
N LEU A 68 -21.65 -5.77 -6.53
CA LEU A 68 -22.85 -6.13 -7.28
C LEU A 68 -22.49 -6.68 -8.67
N LEU A 69 -21.57 -6.02 -9.39
CA LEU A 69 -21.07 -6.51 -10.68
C LEU A 69 -20.42 -7.88 -10.53
N HIS A 70 -19.57 -8.06 -9.53
CA HIS A 70 -18.96 -9.35 -9.24
C HIS A 70 -20.01 -10.45 -8.96
N PHE A 71 -21.04 -10.17 -8.15
CA PHE A 71 -22.10 -11.14 -7.87
C PHE A 71 -22.94 -11.45 -9.11
N CYS A 72 -23.20 -10.46 -9.97
CA CYS A 72 -23.86 -10.66 -11.26
C CYS A 72 -23.02 -11.56 -12.17
N ASP A 73 -21.72 -11.33 -12.27
CA ASP A 73 -20.78 -12.15 -13.06
C ASP A 73 -20.71 -13.58 -12.51
N LEU A 74 -20.70 -13.74 -11.18
CA LEU A 74 -20.71 -15.04 -10.51
C LEU A 74 -22.02 -15.79 -10.76
N LYS A 75 -23.15 -15.09 -10.65
CA LYS A 75 -24.47 -15.67 -10.93
C LYS A 75 -24.57 -16.12 -12.39
N GLY A 76 -24.08 -15.31 -13.33
CA GLY A 76 -24.06 -15.64 -14.76
C GLY A 76 -23.18 -16.85 -15.08
N ALA A 77 -22.03 -16.98 -14.41
CA ALA A 77 -21.15 -18.14 -14.56
C ALA A 77 -21.70 -19.41 -13.88
N ASN A 78 -22.51 -19.28 -12.83
CA ASN A 78 -23.09 -20.41 -12.09
C ASN A 78 -24.40 -20.95 -12.69
N THR A 79 -25.06 -20.19 -13.58
CA THR A 79 -26.17 -20.70 -14.39
C THR A 79 -25.66 -21.74 -15.39
N ARG A 80 -25.79 -23.03 -15.02
CA ARG A 80 -25.46 -24.24 -15.81
C ARG A 80 -26.30 -24.41 -17.10
N GLN A 81 -26.74 -23.34 -17.74
CA GLN A 81 -27.70 -23.38 -18.86
C GLN A 81 -27.18 -22.80 -20.18
N GLU A 82 -25.99 -22.18 -20.21
CA GLU A 82 -25.35 -21.77 -21.46
C GLU A 82 -24.32 -22.82 -21.88
N ASP A 83 -24.49 -23.38 -23.08
CA ASP A 83 -23.54 -24.27 -23.74
C ASP A 83 -22.88 -23.47 -24.88
N PRO A 84 -21.60 -23.07 -24.77
CA PRO A 84 -20.62 -23.44 -23.74
C PRO A 84 -20.70 -22.58 -22.47
N PRO A 85 -20.28 -23.12 -21.30
CA PRO A 85 -20.36 -22.43 -20.01
C PRO A 85 -19.50 -21.17 -19.99
N ARG A 86 -20.11 -20.03 -19.66
CA ARG A 86 -19.39 -18.76 -19.52
C ARG A 86 -18.50 -18.81 -18.27
N PRO A 87 -17.17 -18.78 -18.41
CA PRO A 87 -16.27 -18.89 -17.27
C PRO A 87 -16.38 -17.63 -16.40
N PHE A 88 -16.35 -17.81 -15.08
CA PHE A 88 -16.20 -16.70 -14.16
C PHE A 88 -14.81 -16.09 -14.34
N LEU A 89 -14.76 -14.87 -14.87
CA LEU A 89 -13.50 -14.16 -15.09
C LEU A 89 -13.04 -13.55 -13.77
N LEU A 90 -12.16 -14.26 -13.05
CA LEU A 90 -11.39 -13.62 -11.98
C LEU A 90 -10.62 -12.42 -12.55
N HIS A 91 -10.43 -11.41 -11.71
CA HIS A 91 -9.56 -10.29 -12.06
C HIS A 91 -8.19 -10.84 -12.53
N PRO A 92 -7.64 -10.37 -13.66
CA PRO A 92 -6.46 -11.00 -14.29
C PRO A 92 -5.24 -11.15 -13.38
N CYS A 93 -5.12 -10.29 -12.36
CA CYS A 93 -4.03 -10.41 -11.38
C CYS A 93 -4.14 -11.67 -10.50
N LEU A 94 -5.32 -12.24 -10.30
CA LEU A 94 -5.53 -13.43 -9.48
C LEU A 94 -5.43 -14.73 -10.30
N ARG A 95 -5.03 -14.63 -11.57
CA ARG A 95 -4.89 -15.77 -12.48
C ARG A 95 -3.71 -16.68 -12.11
N SER A 96 -2.65 -16.10 -11.56
CA SER A 96 -1.48 -16.83 -11.06
C SER A 96 -0.77 -16.00 -10.00
N SER A 97 0.05 -16.66 -9.17
CA SER A 97 0.86 -15.97 -8.16
C SER A 97 1.79 -14.92 -8.79
N ASP A 98 2.33 -15.17 -9.98
CA ASP A 98 3.19 -14.20 -10.68
C ASP A 98 2.45 -12.93 -11.12
N GLU A 99 1.22 -13.08 -11.62
CA GLU A 99 0.39 -11.93 -12.03
C GLU A 99 -0.08 -11.11 -10.80
N GLU A 100 -0.33 -11.79 -9.68
CA GLU A 100 -0.68 -11.14 -8.43
C GLU A 100 0.50 -10.30 -7.93
N VAL A 101 1.71 -10.87 -7.97
CA VAL A 101 2.95 -10.18 -7.62
C VAL A 101 3.17 -8.96 -8.51
N ARG A 102 2.97 -9.08 -9.82
CA ARG A 102 3.11 -7.94 -10.75
C ARG A 102 2.09 -6.84 -10.48
N PHE A 103 0.87 -7.20 -10.12
CA PHE A 103 -0.16 -6.25 -9.73
C PHE A 103 0.20 -5.53 -8.43
N LEU A 104 0.60 -6.27 -7.39
CA LEU A 104 1.04 -5.72 -6.12
C LEU A 104 2.27 -4.82 -6.28
N GLN A 105 3.20 -5.16 -7.18
CA GLN A 105 4.33 -4.30 -7.55
C GLN A 105 3.87 -2.98 -8.17
N LYS A 106 2.91 -3.01 -9.11
CA LYS A 106 2.33 -1.77 -9.70
C LYS A 106 1.63 -0.92 -8.64
N CYS A 107 0.84 -1.53 -7.76
CA CYS A 107 0.20 -0.83 -6.64
C CYS A 107 1.25 -0.21 -5.71
N SER A 108 2.32 -0.95 -5.40
CA SER A 108 3.42 -0.47 -4.57
C SER A 108 4.15 0.71 -5.21
N GLN A 109 4.40 0.67 -6.52
CA GLN A 109 4.96 1.81 -7.25
C GLN A 109 4.07 3.05 -7.15
N ILE A 110 2.75 2.90 -7.37
CA ILE A 110 1.79 4.01 -7.23
C ILE A 110 1.81 4.57 -5.80
N LEU A 111 1.83 3.70 -4.78
CA LEU A 111 1.93 4.11 -3.38
C LEU A 111 3.22 4.89 -3.13
N VAL A 112 4.36 4.42 -3.63
CA VAL A 112 5.65 5.10 -3.52
C VAL A 112 5.60 6.50 -4.18
N TYR A 113 5.00 6.63 -5.36
CA TYR A 113 4.79 7.94 -6.00
C TYR A 113 3.84 8.86 -5.25
N CYS A 114 2.89 8.30 -4.50
CA CYS A 114 1.92 9.06 -3.72
C CYS A 114 2.46 9.47 -2.34
N LEU A 115 3.38 8.68 -1.79
CA LEU A 115 3.89 8.83 -0.43
C LEU A 115 5.25 9.52 -0.37
N LEU A 116 6.11 9.38 -1.38
CA LEU A 116 7.43 10.03 -1.35
C LEU A 116 7.32 11.55 -1.49
N PRO A 117 8.11 12.32 -0.72
CA PRO A 117 8.23 13.75 -0.92
C PRO A 117 8.75 14.06 -2.32
N SER A 118 8.35 15.19 -2.89
CA SER A 118 8.71 15.64 -4.25
C SER A 118 10.23 15.65 -4.52
N LYS A 119 11.04 15.87 -3.46
CA LYS A 119 12.50 15.86 -3.50
C LYS A 119 13.08 14.45 -3.72
N ASP A 120 12.43 13.43 -3.17
CA ASP A 120 12.93 12.04 -3.17
C ASP A 120 12.30 11.20 -4.27
N VAL A 121 11.12 11.61 -4.78
CA VAL A 121 10.43 10.93 -5.90
C VAL A 121 11.22 10.95 -7.21
N GLN A 122 12.20 11.85 -7.34
CA GLN A 122 13.08 11.94 -8.50
C GLN A 122 14.14 10.83 -8.54
N SER A 123 14.43 10.20 -7.39
CA SER A 123 15.39 9.11 -7.32
C SER A 123 14.78 7.79 -7.77
N VAL A 124 15.14 7.35 -8.98
CA VAL A 124 14.68 6.08 -9.56
C VAL A 124 15.03 4.89 -8.67
N SER A 125 16.25 4.85 -8.14
CA SER A 125 16.73 3.75 -7.29
C SER A 125 15.95 3.66 -5.98
N LEU A 126 15.69 4.79 -5.32
CA LEU A 126 14.87 4.81 -4.10
C LEU A 126 13.45 4.32 -4.37
N ARG A 127 12.83 4.75 -5.48
CA ARG A 127 11.48 4.31 -5.84
C ARG A 127 11.41 2.80 -6.08
N ILE A 128 12.38 2.24 -6.80
CA ILE A 128 12.43 0.81 -7.10
C ILE A 128 12.57 0.02 -5.80
N VAL A 129 13.55 0.37 -4.96
CA VAL A 129 13.81 -0.34 -3.69
C VAL A 129 12.60 -0.26 -2.76
N LEU A 130 12.00 0.91 -2.59
CA LEU A 130 10.82 1.06 -1.72
C LEU A 130 9.60 0.30 -2.27
N ALA A 131 9.38 0.31 -3.58
CA ALA A 131 8.28 -0.43 -4.19
C ALA A 131 8.47 -1.95 -4.02
N GLU A 132 9.71 -2.44 -4.12
CA GLU A 132 10.03 -3.85 -3.85
C GLU A 132 9.86 -4.21 -2.38
N ILE A 133 10.27 -3.36 -1.44
CA ILE A 133 10.08 -3.58 0.00
C ILE A 133 8.59 -3.67 0.34
N LEU A 134 7.75 -2.79 -0.22
CA LEU A 134 6.30 -2.83 0.00
C LEU A 134 5.66 -4.10 -0.60
N ALA A 135 6.04 -4.46 -1.83
CA ALA A 135 5.56 -5.67 -2.50
C ALA A 135 6.06 -6.97 -1.84
N THR A 136 7.22 -6.94 -1.17
CA THR A 136 7.76 -8.09 -0.42
C THR A 136 7.15 -8.20 0.97
N LYS A 137 6.92 -7.10 1.70
CA LYS A 137 6.37 -7.20 3.06
C LYS A 137 4.90 -7.61 3.10
N GLY A 138 4.11 -7.25 2.08
CA GLY A 138 2.76 -7.81 1.90
C GLY A 138 2.76 -9.35 1.82
N ARG A 139 3.82 -9.96 1.26
CA ARG A 139 3.96 -11.41 1.13
C ARG A 139 4.26 -12.13 2.45
N SER A 140 4.95 -11.51 3.41
CA SER A 140 5.25 -12.18 4.67
C SER A 140 4.00 -12.36 5.54
N LYS A 141 3.03 -11.44 5.46
CA LYS A 141 1.83 -11.52 6.32
C LYS A 141 0.79 -12.54 5.83
N ILE A 142 0.73 -12.81 4.53
CA ILE A 142 -0.23 -13.75 3.91
C ILE A 142 0.25 -15.21 3.97
N ARG A 143 1.53 -15.45 4.28
CA ARG A 143 2.11 -16.82 4.34
C ARG A 143 2.15 -17.41 5.75
N ASP A 144 1.82 -16.61 6.77
CA ASP A 144 1.81 -17.01 8.18
C ASP A 144 0.38 -17.13 8.77
N ASP A 145 -0.67 -16.97 7.96
CA ASP A 145 -2.08 -17.27 8.26
C ASP A 145 -2.59 -18.37 7.29
#